data_AF-A0A943DN79-F1
#
_entry.id   AF-A0A943DN79-F1
#
_cell.length_a   1.000
_cell.length_b   1.000
_cell.length_c   1.000
_cell.angle_alpha   90.00
_cell.angle_beta   90.00
_cell.angle_gamma   90.00
#
_symmetry.space_group_name_H-M   'P 1'
#
loop_
_entity.id
_entity.type
_entity.pdbx_description
1 polymer ?
#
loop_
_entity_poly.entity_id
_entity_poly.type
_entity_poly.pdbx_seq_one_letter_code
_entity_poly.pdbx_strand_id
1 'polypeptide(L)' 'MKVTIELTKRTDLEETINSNDIDTIKSLIERKEVSLKEAEENAAFYESICNEDFASNERQRANRLIRDIERLKLAI' A
#
# COMPACT_ATOMS: atom_id res chain seq x y z
N MET A 1 21.84 -11.92 -32.19
CA MET A 1 21.06 -12.17 -30.96
C MET A 1 19.93 -11.17 -30.92
N LYS A 2 18.66 -11.58 -31.09
CA LYS A 2 17.52 -10.68 -30.90
C LYS A 2 17.29 -10.56 -29.40
N VAL A 3 17.52 -9.37 -28.86
CA VAL A 3 17.16 -9.06 -27.46
C VAL A 3 15.73 -8.55 -27.49
N THR A 4 14.80 -9.34 -26.95
CA THR A 4 13.42 -8.92 -26.74
C THR A 4 13.40 -8.15 -25.42
N ILE A 5 13.14 -6.85 -25.47
CA ILE A 5 12.94 -6.02 -24.27
C ILE A 5 11.43 -6.03 -24.00
N GLU A 6 10.99 -6.76 -22.98
CA GLU A 6 9.62 -6.68 -22.48
C GLU A 6 9.49 -5.43 -21.59
N LEU A 7 8.82 -4.39 -22.11
CA LEU A 7 8.46 -3.20 -21.34
C LEU A 7 7.23 -3.51 -20.48
N THR A 8 7.44 -4.11 -19.31
CA THR A 8 6.40 -4.20 -18.29
C THR A 8 6.25 -2.84 -17.61
N LYS A 9 5.05 -2.26 -17.65
CA LYS A 9 4.73 -1.06 -16.86
C LYS A 9 4.88 -1.43 -15.39
N ARG A 10 5.83 -0.78 -14.71
CA ARG A 10 6.00 -0.90 -13.26
C ARG A 10 5.00 -0.01 -12.56
N THR A 11 4.60 -0.43 -11.37
CA THR A 11 3.80 0.42 -10.47
C THR A 11 4.71 1.40 -9.72
N ASP A 12 4.17 2.53 -9.28
CA ASP A 12 4.92 3.51 -8.50
C ASP A 12 5.58 2.89 -7.24
N LEU A 13 4.94 1.88 -6.64
CA LEU A 13 5.50 1.14 -5.51
C LEU A 13 6.76 0.35 -5.91
N GLU A 14 6.70 -0.33 -7.05
CA GLU A 14 7.85 -1.08 -7.59
C GLU A 14 8.96 -0.15 -8.03
N GLU A 15 8.65 1.01 -8.61
CA GLU A 15 9.65 2.03 -8.95
C GLU A 15 10.34 2.56 -7.69
N THR A 16 9.56 2.82 -6.64
CA THR A 16 10.11 3.25 -5.34
C THR A 16 11.04 2.20 -4.74
N ILE A 17 10.63 0.93 -4.73
CA ILE A 17 11.47 -0.18 -4.25
C ILE A 17 12.74 -0.30 -5.09
N ASN A 18 12.64 -0.25 -6.41
CA ASN A 18 13.78 -0.37 -7.31
C ASN A 18 14.75 0.83 -7.25
N SER A 19 14.31 1.98 -6.72
CA SER A 19 15.19 3.14 -6.53
C SER A 19 16.27 2.88 -5.48
N ASN A 20 16.07 1.92 -4.57
CA ASN A 20 16.91 1.64 -3.39
C ASN A 20 17.16 2.87 -2.49
N ASP A 21 16.33 3.91 -2.59
CA ASP A 21 16.36 5.05 -1.68
C ASP A 21 15.68 4.68 -0.36
N ILE A 22 16.50 4.25 0.60
CA ILE A 22 16.05 3.76 1.91
C ILE A 22 15.25 4.82 2.67
N ASP A 23 15.65 6.10 2.59
CA ASP A 23 14.98 7.18 3.33
C ASP A 23 13.60 7.45 2.73
N THR A 24 13.48 7.42 1.39
CA THR A 24 12.19 7.49 0.70
C THR A 24 11.31 6.29 1.02
N ILE A 25 11.86 5.07 1.08
CA ILE A 25 11.11 3.86 1.42
C ILE A 25 10.59 3.95 2.87
N LYS A 26 11.42 4.37 3.83
CA LYS A 26 11.00 4.57 5.24
C LYS A 26 9.90 5.63 5.37
N SER A 27 10.07 6.77 4.72
CA SER A 27 9.06 7.84 4.69
C SER A 27 7.73 7.35 4.10
N LEU A 28 7.77 6.50 3.08
CA LEU A 28 6.58 5.90 2.50
C LEU A 28 5.91 4.88 3.43
N ILE A 29 6.71 4.07 4.15
CA ILE A 29 6.19 3.15 5.18
C ILE A 29 5.43 3.92 6.25
N GLU A 30 6.04 4.97 6.83
CA GLU A 30 5.41 5.77 7.89
C GLU A 30 4.06 6.38 7.43
N ARG A 31 4.02 6.97 6.24
CA ARG A 31 2.76 7.51 5.68
C ARG A 31 1.70 6.44 5.45
N LYS A 32 2.10 5.25 4.99
CA LYS A 32 1.17 4.13 4.80
C LYS A 32 0.68 3.56 6.12
N GLU A 33 1.51 3.52 7.16
CA GLU A 33 1.10 3.09 8.51
C GLU A 33 0.05 4.05 9.11
N VAL A 34 0.21 5.36 8.94
CA VAL A 34 -0.83 6.34 9.30
C VAL A 34 -2.12 6.09 8.53
N SER A 35 -2.02 5.92 7.21
CA SER A 35 -3.19 5.64 6.36
C SER A 35 -3.89 4.32 6.71
N LEU A 36 -3.14 3.31 7.16
CA LEU A 36 -3.67 2.02 7.58
C LEU A 36 -4.53 2.20 8.83
N LYS A 37 -4.00 2.91 9.83
CA LYS A 37 -4.74 3.22 11.06
C LYS A 37 -6.04 3.96 10.74
N GLU A 38 -6.00 4.97 9.86
CA GLU A 38 -7.20 5.67 9.42
C GLU A 38 -8.21 4.74 8.72
N ALA A 39 -7.74 3.80 7.89
CA ALA A 39 -8.63 2.84 7.22
C ALA A 39 -9.29 1.89 8.23
N GLU A 40 -8.55 1.44 9.25
CA GLU A 40 -9.09 0.59 10.32
C GLU A 40 -10.13 1.34 11.16
N GLU A 41 -9.83 2.59 11.55
CA GLU A 41 -10.75 3.46 12.29
C GLU A 41 -12.02 3.75 11.47
N ASN A 42 -11.89 4.06 10.18
CA ASN A 42 -13.03 4.31 9.30
C ASN A 42 -13.87 3.05 9.10
N ALA A 43 -13.25 1.87 8.92
CA ALA A 43 -13.97 0.61 8.79
C ALA A 43 -14.84 0.33 10.03
N ALA A 44 -14.27 0.52 11.22
CA ALA A 44 -15.00 0.36 12.48
C ALA A 44 -16.12 1.40 12.64
N PHE A 45 -15.88 2.65 12.25
CA PHE A 45 -16.90 3.69 12.25
C PHE A 45 -18.08 3.34 11.34
N TYR A 46 -17.83 2.97 10.09
CA TYR A 46 -18.89 2.62 9.15
C TYR A 46 -19.69 1.39 9.58
N GLU A 47 -19.02 0.40 10.18
CA GLU A 47 -19.69 -0.75 10.79
C GLU A 47 -20.61 -0.34 11.95
N SER A 48 -20.18 0.62 12.79
CA SER A 48 -20.98 1.10 13.93
C SER A 48 -22.29 1.80 13.53
N ILE A 49 -22.34 2.34 12.31
CA ILE A 49 -23.54 2.99 11.75
C ILE A 49 -24.27 2.10 10.72
N CYS A 50 -23.98 0.80 10.71
CA CYS A 50 -24.54 -0.19 9.79
C CYS A 50 -24.36 0.14 8.30
N ASN A 51 -23.27 0.85 7.96
CA ASN A 51 -22.92 1.17 6.59
C ASN A 51 -21.91 0.14 6.03
N GLU A 52 -22.41 -1.03 5.68
CA GLU A 52 -21.59 -2.19 5.30
C GLU A 52 -20.76 -1.97 4.03
N ASP A 53 -21.29 -1.23 3.06
CA ASP A 53 -20.58 -0.95 1.80
C ASP A 53 -19.30 -0.14 2.05
N PHE A 54 -19.40 0.91 2.86
CA PHE A 54 -18.24 1.73 3.21
C PHE A 54 -17.28 0.99 4.15
N ALA A 55 -17.80 0.22 5.11
CA ALA A 55 -16.96 -0.62 5.97
C ALA A 55 -16.15 -1.63 5.15
N SER A 56 -16.77 -2.26 4.15
CA SER A 56 -16.11 -3.20 3.23
C SER A 56 -15.02 -2.51 2.40
N ASN A 57 -15.30 -1.30 1.88
CA ASN A 57 -14.32 -0.53 1.12
C ASN A 57 -13.08 -0.17 1.95
N GLU A 58 -13.28 0.27 3.20
CA GLU A 58 -12.16 0.61 4.09
C GLU A 58 -11.38 -0.63 4.53
N ARG A 59 -12.04 -1.77 4.75
CA ARG A 59 -11.35 -3.06 4.98
C ARG A 59 -10.49 -3.46 3.78
N GLN A 60 -11.00 -3.27 2.56
CA GLN A 60 -10.20 -3.52 1.34
C GLN A 60 -9.02 -2.56 1.23
N ARG A 61 -9.20 -1.28 1.60
CA ARG A 61 -8.12 -0.28 1.66
C ARG A 61 -7.04 -0.69 2.66
N ALA A 62 -7.42 -1.07 3.89
CA ALA A 62 -6.52 -1.57 4.92
C ALA A 62 -5.72 -2.79 4.44
N ASN A 63 -6.38 -3.78 3.83
CA ASN A 63 -5.71 -4.97 3.31
C ASN A 63 -4.67 -4.66 2.22
N ARG A 64 -4.94 -3.68 1.35
CA ARG A 64 -3.95 -3.23 0.34
C ARG A 64 -2.76 -2.53 1.02
N LEU A 65 -3.02 -1.67 2.00
CA LEU A 65 -1.99 -0.95 2.73
C LEU A 65 -1.06 -1.90 3.50
N ILE A 66 -1.60 -2.94 4.15
CA ILE A 66 -0.80 -3.98 4.82
C ILE A 66 0.17 -4.62 3.82
N ARG A 67 -0.34 -5.08 2.67
CA ARG A 67 0.49 -5.71 1.63
C ARG A 67 1.58 -4.78 1.09
N ASP A 68 1.25 -3.51 0.90
CA ASP A 68 2.22 -2.52 0.43
C ASP A 68 3.31 -2.26 1.48
N ILE A 69 2.94 -2.12 2.75
CA ILE A 69 3.88 -1.92 3.86
C ILE A 69 4.80 -3.13 3.99
N GLU A 70 4.27 -4.36 3.93
CA GLU A 70 5.07 -5.58 3.95
C GLU A 70 6.11 -5.62 2.82
N ARG A 71 5.70 -5.28 1.59
CA ARG A 71 6.61 -5.20 0.44
C ARG A 71 7.71 -4.17 0.64
N LEU A 72 7.39 -3.00 1.17
CA LEU A 72 8.37 -1.95 1.44
C LEU A 72 9.33 -2.34 2.56
N LYS A 73 8.85 -2.99 3.62
CA LYS A 73 9.69 -3.48 4.73
C LYS A 73 10.65 -4.58 4.29
N LEU A 74 10.30 -5.38 3.28
CA LEU A 74 11.19 -6.38 2.69
C LEU A 74 12.27 -5.78 1.79
N ALA A 75 12.14 -4.51 1.39
CA ALA A 75 13.05 -3.82 0.49
C ALA A 75 14.18 -3.04 1.21
N ILE A 76 14.18 -3.00 2.54
CA ILE A 76 15.17 -2.32 3.40
C ILE A 76 15.85 -3.32 4.33
#